data_AF-A0A838RTA9-F1
#
_entry.id   AF-A0A838RTA9-F1
#
_cell.length_a   1.000
_cell.length_b   1.000
_cell.length_c   1.000
_cell.angle_alpha   90.00
_cell.angle_beta   90.00
_cell.angle_gamma   90.00
#
_symmetry.space_group_name_H-M   'P 1'
#
loop_
_entity.id
_entity.type
_entity.pdbx_description
1 polymer ?
#
loop_
_entity_poly.entity_id
_entity_poly.type
_entity_poly.pdbx_seq_one_letter_code
_entity_poly.pdbx_strand_id
1 'polypeptide(L)'
;YLQNRRAALLLYGPPAQRVSLFILDGSDVDLPQERLVKLDERPCLVETKKGYNVVMWKERGLLYGMVSDMRSADLLQLSTRF
;
A
#
# COMPACT_ATOMS: atom_id res chain seq x y z
N TYR A 1 -8.03 -12.70 4.79
CA TYR A 1 -8.60 -12.44 3.46
C TYR A 1 -8.96 -10.97 3.37
N LEU A 2 -8.73 -10.33 2.21
CA LEU A 2 -9.14 -8.97 1.91
C LEU A 2 -9.90 -9.00 0.58
N GLN A 3 -11.13 -8.48 0.53
CA GLN A 3 -11.98 -8.52 -0.68
C GLN A 3 -12.07 -9.92 -1.32
N ASN A 4 -12.31 -10.95 -0.50
CA ASN A 4 -12.36 -12.37 -0.90
C ASN A 4 -11.05 -12.93 -1.49
N ARG A 5 -9.92 -12.22 -1.38
CA ARG A 5 -8.59 -12.71 -1.80
C ARG A 5 -7.76 -13.12 -0.59
N ARG A 6 -6.95 -14.17 -0.75
CA ARG A 6 -5.91 -14.51 0.23
C ARG A 6 -4.90 -13.37 0.28
N ALA A 7 -4.49 -13.01 1.49
CA ALA A 7 -3.55 -11.94 1.72
C ALA A 7 -2.59 -12.37 2.82
N ALA A 8 -1.30 -12.14 2.61
CA ALA A 8 -0.34 -12.09 3.70
C ALA A 8 -0.45 -10.71 4.38
N LEU A 9 -0.28 -10.67 5.70
CA LEU A 9 -0.30 -9.45 6.50
C LEU A 9 0.98 -9.38 7.32
N LEU A 10 1.70 -8.27 7.18
CA LEU A 10 2.78 -7.89 8.07
C LEU A 10 2.36 -6.65 8.85
N LEU A 11 2.52 -6.70 10.17
CA LEU A 11 2.31 -5.57 11.06
C LEU A 11 3.67 -5.07 11.54
N TYR A 12 3.89 -3.76 11.45
CA TYR A 12 5.15 -3.14 11.85
C TYR A 12 4.91 -1.81 12.54
N GLY A 13 5.90 -1.43 13.35
CA GLY A 13 5.92 -0.17 14.09
C GLY A 13 5.56 -0.31 15.58
N PRO A 14 5.90 0.71 16.38
CA PRO A 14 5.53 0.79 17.79
C PRO A 14 4.01 0.95 17.96
N PRO A 15 3.45 0.68 19.16
CA PRO A 15 2.00 0.66 19.37
C PRO A 15 1.24 1.92 18.92
N ALA A 16 1.89 3.08 18.94
CA ALA A 16 1.34 4.39 18.57
C ALA A 16 1.44 4.72 17.06
N GLN A 17 2.19 3.95 16.28
CA GLN A 17 2.32 4.11 14.83
C GLN A 17 2.32 2.72 14.19
N ARG A 18 1.13 2.15 14.07
CA ARG A 18 0.95 0.84 13.46
C ARG A 18 0.84 1.01 11.96
N VAL A 19 1.57 0.17 11.26
CA VAL A 19 1.44 0.06 9.81
C VAL A 19 1.13 -1.38 9.46
N SER A 20 0.20 -1.55 8.53
CA SER A 20 -0.22 -2.84 7.99
C SER A 20 0.20 -2.93 6.54
N LEU A 21 0.99 -3.95 6.19
CA LEU A 21 1.32 -4.30 4.81
C LEU A 21 0.53 -5.54 4.42
N PHE A 22 -0.36 -5.37 3.44
CA PHE A 22 -1.06 -6.46 2.78
C PHE A 22 -0.33 -6.83 1.49
N ILE A 23 -0.10 -8.13 1.29
CA ILE A 23 0.46 -8.67 0.05
C ILE A 23 -0.54 -9.67 -0.48
N LEU A 24 -0.98 -9.46 -1.72
CA LEU A 24 -2.05 -10.24 -2.34
C LEU A 24 -1.77 -10.42 -3.83
N ASP A 25 -2.40 -11.44 -4.42
CA ASP A 25 -2.32 -11.64 -5.87
C ASP A 25 -2.94 -10.45 -6.60
N GLY A 26 -2.10 -9.76 -7.39
CA GLY A 26 -2.43 -8.56 -8.12
C GLY A 26 -2.64 -8.79 -9.61
N SER A 27 -2.63 -10.04 -10.08
CA SER A 27 -2.78 -10.39 -11.50
C SER A 27 -4.05 -9.78 -12.10
N ASP A 28 -5.17 -9.88 -11.37
CA ASP A 28 -6.49 -9.36 -11.78
C ASP A 28 -6.86 -8.03 -11.09
N VAL A 29 -5.89 -7.17 -10.79
CA VAL A 29 -6.17 -5.84 -10.23
C VAL A 29 -5.47 -4.77 -11.05
N ASP A 30 -6.26 -3.88 -11.63
CA ASP A 30 -5.74 -2.69 -12.29
C ASP A 30 -5.80 -1.48 -11.37
N LEU A 31 -4.66 -0.83 -11.19
CA LEU A 31 -4.61 0.45 -10.51
C LEU A 31 -4.93 1.57 -11.52
N PRO A 32 -5.73 2.57 -11.13
CA PRO A 32 -6.13 3.68 -12.01
C PRO A 32 -4.92 4.53 -12.40
N GLN A 33 -4.43 4.35 -13.62
CA GLN A 33 -3.18 4.94 -14.14
C GLN A 33 -3.10 6.46 -13.97
N GLU A 34 -4.21 7.17 -14.15
CA GLU A 34 -4.31 8.63 -14.05
C GLU A 34 -4.06 9.18 -12.63
N ARG A 35 -4.18 8.34 -11.60
CA ARG A 35 -3.98 8.69 -10.19
C ARG A 35 -2.65 8.19 -9.63
N LEU A 36 -1.80 7.58 -10.47
CA LEU A 36 -0.52 7.06 -10.04
C LEU A 36 0.50 8.19 -9.89
N VAL A 37 1.09 8.28 -8.71
CA VAL A 37 2.28 9.07 -8.44
C VAL A 37 3.52 8.19 -8.60
N LYS A 38 4.56 8.69 -9.27
CA LYS A 38 5.83 7.98 -9.39
C LYS A 38 6.69 8.26 -8.16
N LEU A 39 7.22 7.20 -7.57
CA LEU A 39 8.20 7.25 -6.49
C LEU A 39 9.29 6.22 -6.78
N ASP A 40 10.54 6.64 -6.91
CA ASP A 40 11.68 5.77 -7.29
C ASP A 40 11.35 4.86 -8.49
N GLU A 41 10.81 5.46 -9.56
CA GLU A 41 10.35 4.78 -10.79
C GLU A 41 9.17 3.81 -10.63
N ARG A 42 8.70 3.58 -9.40
CA ARG A 42 7.56 2.72 -9.11
C ARG A 42 6.25 3.52 -9.08
N PRO A 43 5.27 3.18 -9.94
CA PRO A 43 3.97 3.84 -9.92
C PRO A 43 3.17 3.38 -8.69
N CYS A 44 2.77 4.34 -7.87
CA CYS A 44 2.05 4.13 -6.63
C CYS A 44 0.70 4.85 -6.66
N LEU A 45 -0.36 4.19 -6.20
CA LEU A 45 -1.63 4.84 -5.89
C LEU A 45 -1.62 5.26 -4.43
N VAL A 46 -1.94 6.53 -4.15
CA VAL A 46 -2.05 7.06 -2.79
C VAL A 46 -3.48 7.51 -2.55
N GLU A 47 -4.11 6.96 -1.52
CA GLU A 47 -5.51 7.24 -1.18
C GLU A 47 -5.64 7.52 0.31
N THR A 48 -6.56 8.41 0.67
CA THR A 48 -6.89 8.71 2.07
C THR A 48 -8.36 8.44 2.30
N LYS A 49 -8.68 7.64 3.33
CA LYS A 49 -10.07 7.32 3.67
C LYS A 49 -10.23 7.14 5.17
N LYS A 50 -11.19 7.86 5.77
CA LYS A 50 -11.55 7.76 7.21
C LYS A 50 -10.35 7.91 8.16
N GLY A 51 -9.42 8.82 7.84
CA GLY A 51 -8.22 9.07 8.65
C GLY A 51 -7.06 8.10 8.44
N TYR A 52 -7.21 7.11 7.56
CA TYR A 52 -6.13 6.21 7.15
C TYR A 52 -5.63 6.56 5.76
N ASN A 53 -4.32 6.50 5.59
CA ASN A 53 -3.63 6.59 4.32
C ASN A 53 -3.29 5.20 3.82
N VAL A 54 -3.40 5.02 2.50
CA VAL A 54 -3.14 3.78 1.80
C VAL A 54 -2.18 4.08 0.65
N VAL A 55 -1.08 3.35 0.58
CA VAL A 55 -0.17 3.35 -0.57
C VAL A 55 -0.25 1.97 -1.21
N MET A 56 -0.58 1.92 -2.49
CA MET A 56 -0.65 0.67 -3.26
C MET A 56 0.30 0.70 -4.45
N TRP A 57 0.97 -0.41 -4.70
CA TRP A 57 1.80 -0.59 -5.88
C TRP A 57 1.75 -2.04 -6.34
N LYS A 58 2.08 -2.26 -7.62
CA LYS A 58 2.23 -3.60 -8.19
C LYS A 58 3.70 -3.87 -8.47
N GLU A 59 4.14 -5.08 -8.14
CA GLU A 59 5.45 -5.57 -8.51
C GLU A 59 5.40 -7.08 -8.68
N ARG A 60 5.93 -7.59 -9.81
CA ARG A 60 6.05 -9.03 -10.10
C ARG A 60 4.74 -9.83 -9.91
N GLY A 61 3.61 -9.25 -10.33
CA GLY A 61 2.29 -9.88 -10.24
C GLY A 61 1.61 -9.77 -8.86
N LEU A 62 2.30 -9.23 -7.85
CA LEU A 62 1.75 -8.98 -6.52
C LEU A 62 1.24 -7.55 -6.41
N LEU A 63 0.14 -7.39 -5.69
CA LEU A 63 -0.35 -6.09 -5.25
C LEU A 63 -0.02 -5.94 -3.77
N TYR A 64 0.67 -4.84 -3.47
CA TYR A 64 1.01 -4.42 -2.13
C TYR A 64 0.06 -3.30 -1.71
N GLY A 65 -0.41 -3.35 -0.48
CA GLY A 65 -1.24 -2.31 0.13
C GLY A 65 -0.70 -1.98 1.52
N MET A 66 -0.10 -0.80 1.65
CA MET A 66 0.43 -0.30 2.91
C MET A 66 -0.55 0.68 3.53
N VAL A 67 -0.97 0.44 4.78
CA VAL A 67 -2.02 1.20 5.46
C VAL A 67 -1.56 1.71 6.82
N SER A 68 -1.74 3.01 7.09
CA SER A 68 -1.45 3.62 8.40
C SER A 68 -2.26 4.91 8.60
N ASP A 69 -2.34 5.39 9.84
CA ASP A 69 -2.78 6.73 10.22
C ASP A 69 -1.65 7.78 10.13
N MET A 70 -0.42 7.37 9.80
CA MET A 70 0.70 8.27 9.42
C MET A 70 0.34 9.16 8.23
N ARG A 71 0.97 10.33 8.10
CA ARG A 71 0.78 11.22 6.94
C ARG A 71 1.11 10.48 5.63
N SER A 72 0.36 10.78 4.57
CA SER A 72 0.50 10.11 3.26
C SER A 72 1.91 10.20 2.68
N ALA A 73 2.60 11.34 2.83
CA ALA A 73 3.98 11.51 2.40
C ALA A 73 4.96 10.60 3.17
N ASP A 74 4.80 10.48 4.48
CA ASP A 74 5.64 9.61 5.32
C ASP A 74 5.41 8.13 4.99
N LEU A 75 4.15 7.75 4.76
CA LEU A 75 3.77 6.39 4.37
C LEU A 75 4.27 6.04 2.97
N LEU A 76 4.20 6.99 2.03
CA LEU A 76 4.73 6.85 0.69
C LEU A 76 6.25 6.68 0.73
N GLN A 77 6.96 7.48 1.53
CA GLN A 77 8.41 7.32 1.72
C GLN A 77 8.77 5.99 2.38
N LEU A 78 7.95 5.49 3.32
CA LEU A 78 8.17 4.21 3.99
C LEU A 78 8.01 3.03 3.03
N SER A 79 7.16 3.14 2.01
CA SER A 79 6.95 2.08 1.03
C SER A 79 8.18 1.79 0.18
N THR A 80 9.13 2.74 0.02
CA THR A 80 10.38 2.50 -0.74
C THR A 80 11.33 1.52 -0.08
N ARG A 81 11.10 1.18 1.19
CA ARG A 81 11.92 0.21 1.94
C ARG A 81 11.50 -1.24 1.73
N PHE A 82 10.45 -1.47 0.93
CA PHE A 82 9.87 -2.77 0.62
C PHE A 82 9.80 -2.95 -0.89
#